data_AF-A0A9E3EES9-F1
#
_entry.id   AF-A0A9E3EES9-F1
#
_cell.length_a   1.000
_cell.length_b   1.000
_cell.length_c   1.000
_cell.angle_alpha   90.00
_cell.angle_beta   90.00
_cell.angle_gamma   90.00
#
_symmetry.space_group_name_H-M   'P 1'
#
loop_
_entity.id
_entity.type
_entity.pdbx_description
1 polymer ?
#
loop_
_entity_poly.entity_id
_entity_poly.type
_entity_poly.pdbx_seq_one_letter_code
_entity_poly.pdbx_strand_id
1 'polypeptide(L)' 'MCLFSKRLERGRFLWPSLADGTVTISTAQLSYLLSGIDWRMPQETWRPSAVG' A
#
# COMPACT_ATOMS: atom_id res chain seq x y z
N MET A 1 -2.40 23.16 2.94
CA MET A 1 -2.36 21.76 3.40
C MET A 1 -3.34 20.97 2.55
N CYS A 2 -2.91 19.87 1.92
CA CYS A 2 -3.76 19.10 1.00
C CYS A 2 -4.06 17.72 1.60
N LEU A 3 -5.31 17.28 1.50
CA LEU A 3 -5.74 15.95 1.91
C LEU A 3 -5.94 15.08 0.67
N PHE A 4 -5.31 13.90 0.65
CA PHE A 4 -5.49 12.91 -0.39
C PHE A 4 -6.09 11.64 0.21
N SER A 5 -7.01 10.99 -0.51
CA SER A 5 -7.59 9.72 -0.09
C SER A 5 -7.60 8.73 -1.27
N LYS A 6 -7.29 7.46 -0.99
CA LYS A 6 -7.38 6.36 -1.96
C LYS A 6 -8.19 5.23 -1.36
N ARG A 7 -9.17 4.73 -2.10
CA ARG A 7 -9.90 3.50 -1.78
C ARG A 7 -9.34 2.37 -2.64
N LEU A 8 -9.04 1.23 -2.03
CA LEU A 8 -8.69 0.02 -2.77
C LEU A 8 -9.97 -0.66 -3.27
N GLU A 9 -10.01 -1.03 -4.56
CA GLU A 9 -11.12 -1.80 -5.14
C GLU A 9 -11.08 -3.26 -4.69
N ARG A 10 -9.88 -3.76 -4.36
CA ARG A 10 -9.64 -5.12 -3.89
C ARG A 10 -8.48 -5.13 -2.90
N GLY A 11 -8.55 -5.98 -1.88
CA GLY A 11 -7.54 -6.04 -0.82
C GLY A 11 -7.79 -5.02 0.30
N ARG A 12 -6.78 -4.81 1.14
CA ARG A 12 -6.82 -3.88 2.29
C ARG A 12 -5.47 -3.23 2.48
N PHE A 13 -5.44 -2.02 3.03
CA PHE A 13 -4.19 -1.39 3.43
C PHE A 13 -3.60 -2.15 4.62
N LEU A 14 -2.43 -2.76 4.41
CA LEU A 14 -1.69 -3.45 5.47
C LEU A 14 -0.75 -2.48 6.16
N TRP A 15 -1.31 -1.69 7.08
CA TRP A 15 -0.52 -0.80 7.91
C TRP A 15 0.37 -1.60 8.87
N PRO A 16 1.60 -1.13 9.15
CA PRO A 16 2.36 -1.66 10.27
C PRO A 16 1.65 -1.38 11.59
N SER A 17 1.93 -2.21 12.59
CA SER A 17 1.71 -1.79 13.97
C SER A 17 2.54 -0.53 14.22
N LEU A 18 1.86 0.56 14.53
CA LEU A 18 2.47 1.81 14.93
C LEU A 18 3.03 1.60 16.35
N ALA A 19 4.35 1.39 16.47
CA ALA A 19 4.99 1.29 17.79
C ALA A 19 4.92 2.61 18.57
N ASP A 20 4.97 3.74 17.85
CA ASP A 20 5.13 5.09 18.43
C ASP A 20 4.19 6.13 17.77
N GLY A 21 3.07 5.69 17.20
CA GLY A 21 2.04 6.57 16.61
C GLY A 21 2.39 7.20 15.24
N THR A 22 3.65 7.18 14.81
CA THR A 22 4.09 7.61 13.47
C THR A 22 5.00 6.57 12.84
N VAL A 23 4.86 6.36 11.52
CA VAL A 23 5.77 5.52 10.74
C VAL A 23 6.32 6.29 9.56
N THR A 24 7.64 6.27 9.39
CA THR A 24 8.30 6.77 8.19
C THR A 24 8.22 5.71 7.11
N ILE A 25 7.71 6.07 5.93
CA ILE A 25 7.58 5.18 4.78
C ILE A 25 8.38 5.75 3.60
N SER A 26 9.09 4.89 2.89
CA SER A 26 9.75 5.28 1.63
C SER A 26 8.74 5.41 0.49
N THR A 27 9.13 6.04 -0.62
CA THR A 27 8.29 6.13 -1.82
C THR A 27 7.85 4.75 -2.33
N ALA A 28 8.75 3.76 -2.30
CA ALA A 28 8.43 2.39 -2.71
C ALA A 28 7.40 1.73 -1.77
N GLN A 29 7.57 1.93 -0.47
CA GLN A 29 6.65 1.45 0.56
C GLN A 29 5.25 2.07 0.45
N LEU A 30 5.18 3.37 0.13
CA LEU A 30 3.91 4.03 -0.17
C LEU A 30 3.24 3.40 -1.39
N SER A 31 3.97 3.13 -2.48
CA SER A 31 3.43 2.47 -3.66
C SER A 31 2.85 1.09 -3.35
N TYR A 32 3.49 0.30 -2.47
CA TYR A 32 2.96 -1.00 -2.04
C TYR A 32 1.61 -0.87 -1.33
N LEU A 33 1.49 0.08 -0.40
CA LEU A 33 0.22 0.36 0.29
C LEU A 33 -0.87 0.76 -0.71
N LEU A 34 -0.56 1.65 -1.65
CA LEU A 34 -1.51 2.07 -2.67
C LEU A 34 -1.93 0.92 -3.60
N SER A 35 -1.07 -0.07 -3.84
CA SER A 35 -1.40 -1.27 -4.61
C SER A 35 -2.06 -2.38 -3.78
N GLY A 36 -2.20 -2.20 -2.46
CA GLY A 36 -2.72 -3.24 -1.57
C GLY A 36 -1.76 -4.41 -1.33
N ILE A 37 -0.47 -4.20 -1.61
CA ILE A 37 0.61 -5.19 -1.41
C ILE A 37 1.08 -5.11 0.04
N ASP A 38 1.39 -6.27 0.65
CA ASP A 38 2.07 -6.28 1.95
C ASP A 38 3.46 -5.67 1.79
N TRP A 39 3.61 -4.46 2.30
CA TRP A 39 4.84 -3.70 2.21
C TRP A 39 6.00 -4.27 3.06
N ARG A 40 5.74 -5.18 4.03
CA ARG A 40 6.77 -5.93 4.79
C ARG A 40 7.28 -7.14 4.02
N MET A 41 6.46 -7.67 3.12
CA MET A 41 6.79 -8.80 2.27
C MET A 41 6.20 -8.55 0.89
N PRO A 42 6.88 -7.75 0.04
CA PRO A 42 6.35 -7.34 -1.25
C PRO A 42 6.24 -8.56 -2.16
N GLN A 43 5.07 -9.18 -2.11
CA GLN A 43 4.63 -10.21 -3.04
C GLN A 43 3.49 -9.59 -3.81
N GLU A 44 3.68 -9.43 -5.11
CA GLU A 44 2.66 -8.90 -5.99
C GLU A 44 1.53 -9.94 -6.07
N THR A 45 0.52 -9.80 -5.21
CA THR A 45 -0.59 -10.76 -5.10
C THR A 45 -1.54 -10.68 -6.29
N TRP A 46 -1.38 -9.68 -7.15
CA TRP A 46 -2.23 -9.47 -8.31
C TRP A 46 -1.39 -9.09 -9.52
N ARG A 47 -1.49 -9.90 -10.57
CA ARG A 47 -1.00 -9.58 -11.91
C ARG A 47 -2.22 -9.27 -12.78
N PRO A 48 -2.29 -8.11 -13.46
CA PRO A 48 -3.33 -7.88 -14.47
C PRO A 48 -3.21 -8.95 -15.55
N SER A 49 -4.30 -9.65 -15.87
CA SER A 49 -4.26 -10.74 -16.87
C SER A 49 -4.13 -10.23 -18.30
N ALA A 50 -4.34 -8.94 -18.53
CA ALA A 50 -4.01 -8.24 -19.77
C ALA A 50 -4.14 -6.73 -19.52
N VAL A 51 -3.23 -5.95 -20.11
CA VAL A 51 -3.53 -4.58 -20.51
C VAL A 51 -3.96 -4.68 -21.97
N GLY A 52 -5.24 -4.44 -22.23
CA GLY A 52 -5.79 -4.30 -23.58
C GLY A 52 -5.72 -2.85 -24.01
#